data_AF-S9VM86-F1
#
_entry.id   AF-S9VM86-F1
#
_cell.length_a   1.000
_cell.length_b   1.000
_cell.length_c   1.000
_cell.angle_alpha   90.00
_cell.angle_beta   90.00
_cell.angle_gamma   90.00
#
_symmetry.space_group_name_H-M   'P 1'
#
loop_
_entity.id
_entity.type
_entity.pdbx_description
1 polymer ?
#
loop_
_entity_poly.entity_id
_entity_poly.type
_entity_poly.pdbx_seq_one_letter_code
_entity_poly.pdbx_strand_id
1 'polypeptide(L)'
;MRSARLADEAALQRQQPALHRVGLLETVQAQCLRRNMIEPLVDKRLLEELSYWLYDFGTKEPAPYALRTAALDILLQLPLEGEIEVKTNRRGEEDLTAFHGVTCEQLRATSIGAAINALRMHANELKSNRSKCVLLLQRFSRLFSGGGDAHAAADAATIRPTWRYQRDPTIASPFEVIPTSSEVFMRRVMKPDPMDPTSYNNYLPWHTRAETIMNLSGDLGSRLEQNAPEHDD
;
A
#
# COMPACT_ATOMS: atom_id res chain seq x y z
N MET A 1 -16.11 -18.13 11.42
CA MET A 1 -16.24 -16.65 11.30
C MET A 1 -17.70 -16.25 11.22
N ARG A 2 -18.45 -16.67 10.18
CA ARG A 2 -19.88 -16.35 10.02
C ARG A 2 -20.75 -16.65 11.25
N SER A 3 -20.60 -17.84 11.84
CA SER A 3 -21.33 -18.23 13.06
C SER A 3 -21.07 -17.28 14.24
N ALA A 4 -19.81 -16.89 14.45
CA ALA A 4 -19.43 -15.94 15.50
C ALA A 4 -19.96 -14.53 15.23
N ARG A 5 -20.02 -14.09 13.96
CA ARG A 5 -20.67 -12.83 13.59
C ARG A 5 -22.16 -12.84 13.95
N LEU A 6 -22.89 -13.88 13.57
CA LEU A 6 -24.31 -14.02 13.89
C LEU A 6 -24.56 -14.12 15.41
N ALA A 7 -23.68 -14.81 16.13
CA ALA A 7 -23.74 -14.89 17.59
C ALA A 7 -23.50 -13.52 18.24
N ASP A 8 -22.54 -12.74 17.73
CA ASP A 8 -22.28 -11.37 18.17
C ASP A 8 -23.46 -10.43 17.86
N GLU A 9 -24.06 -10.52 16.67
CA GLU A 9 -25.27 -9.76 16.31
C GLU A 9 -26.43 -10.07 17.27
N ALA A 10 -26.64 -11.35 17.59
CA ALA A 10 -27.65 -11.77 18.57
C ALA A 10 -27.31 -11.33 20.01
N ALA A 11 -26.03 -11.31 20.40
CA ALA A 11 -25.59 -10.81 21.69
C ALA A 11 -25.85 -9.31 21.82
N LEU A 12 -25.53 -8.52 20.78
CA LEU A 12 -25.79 -7.08 20.74
C LEU A 12 -27.29 -6.77 20.86
N GLN A 13 -28.15 -7.53 20.18
CA GLN A 13 -29.61 -7.40 20.33
C GLN A 13 -30.09 -7.66 21.76
N ARG A 14 -29.39 -8.52 22.51
CA ARG A 14 -29.67 -8.84 23.92
C ARG A 14 -28.89 -7.96 24.90
N GLN A 15 -28.21 -6.91 24.43
CA GLN A 15 -27.33 -6.04 25.23
C GLN A 15 -26.23 -6.80 25.98
N GLN A 16 -25.77 -7.90 25.40
CA GLN A 16 -24.66 -8.71 25.90
C GLN A 16 -23.36 -8.37 25.14
N PRO A 17 -22.18 -8.56 25.77
CA PRO A 17 -20.92 -8.28 25.12
C PRO A 17 -20.67 -9.25 23.95
N ALA A 18 -20.39 -8.69 22.77
CA ALA A 18 -20.09 -9.42 21.54
C ALA A 18 -18.60 -9.83 21.49
N LEU A 19 -18.28 -10.97 22.10
CA LEU A 19 -16.90 -11.45 22.24
C LEU A 19 -16.55 -12.62 21.31
N HIS A 20 -17.51 -13.18 20.56
CA HIS A 20 -17.30 -14.41 19.81
C HIS A 20 -16.31 -14.24 18.67
N ARG A 21 -16.37 -13.11 17.93
CA ARG A 21 -15.38 -12.84 16.87
C ARG A 21 -13.97 -12.66 17.43
N VAL A 22 -13.85 -11.98 18.58
CA VAL A 22 -12.56 -11.75 19.25
C VAL A 22 -11.95 -13.08 19.71
N GLY A 23 -12.76 -13.99 20.26
CA GLY A 23 -12.29 -15.31 20.69
C GLY A 23 -11.76 -16.20 19.55
N LEU A 24 -12.15 -15.93 18.29
CA LEU A 24 -11.65 -16.67 17.13
C LEU A 24 -10.40 -16.06 16.48
N LEU A 25 -9.95 -14.89 16.93
CA LEU A 25 -8.92 -14.09 16.27
C LEU A 25 -7.62 -14.88 16.05
N GLU A 26 -7.08 -15.48 17.10
CA GLU A 26 -5.80 -16.23 17.03
C GLU A 26 -5.90 -17.44 16.09
N THR A 27 -7.02 -18.15 16.14
CA THR A 27 -7.24 -19.32 15.27
C THR A 27 -7.31 -18.90 13.81
N VAL A 28 -8.04 -17.82 13.50
CA VAL A 28 -8.18 -17.34 12.12
C VAL A 28 -6.83 -16.85 11.59
N GLN A 29 -6.08 -16.06 12.37
CA GLN A 29 -4.74 -15.62 11.97
C GLN A 29 -3.81 -16.80 11.68
N ALA A 30 -3.78 -17.79 12.56
CA ALA A 30 -2.93 -18.98 12.39
C ALA A 30 -3.28 -19.79 11.13
N GLN A 31 -4.56 -19.87 10.75
CA GLN A 31 -4.97 -20.56 9.52
C GLN A 31 -4.69 -19.73 8.27
N CYS A 32 -4.92 -18.41 8.30
CA CYS A 32 -4.66 -17.52 7.17
C CYS A 32 -3.15 -17.40 6.83
N LEU A 33 -2.26 -17.61 7.79
CA LEU A 33 -0.81 -17.65 7.58
C LEU A 33 -0.33 -18.87 6.77
N ARG A 34 -1.14 -19.93 6.69
CA ARG A 34 -0.77 -21.17 6.01
C ARG A 34 -1.03 -21.04 4.51
N ARG A 35 0.04 -21.02 3.71
CA ARG A 35 -0.05 -20.81 2.25
C ARG A 35 -0.98 -21.79 1.54
N ASN A 36 -0.98 -23.06 1.96
CA ASN A 36 -1.84 -24.11 1.41
C ASN A 36 -3.33 -23.96 1.77
N MET A 37 -3.67 -23.10 2.72
CA MET A 37 -5.06 -22.84 3.13
C MET A 37 -5.67 -21.64 2.40
N ILE A 38 -4.87 -20.84 1.69
CA ILE A 38 -5.31 -19.56 1.12
C ILE A 38 -6.45 -19.77 0.12
N GLU A 39 -6.25 -20.58 -0.92
CA GLU A 39 -7.27 -20.86 -1.94
C GLU A 39 -8.57 -21.43 -1.32
N PRO A 40 -8.55 -22.51 -0.50
CA PRO A 40 -9.75 -23.00 0.16
C PRO A 40 -10.48 -21.96 1.01
N LEU A 41 -9.74 -21.08 1.69
CA LEU A 41 -10.34 -20.03 2.51
C LEU A 41 -10.98 -18.94 1.65
N VAL A 42 -10.33 -18.54 0.57
CA VAL A 42 -10.86 -17.55 -0.38
C VAL A 42 -12.13 -18.07 -1.05
N ASP A 43 -12.15 -19.33 -1.48
CA ASP A 43 -13.33 -20.00 -2.05
C ASP A 43 -14.50 -20.07 -1.06
N LYS A 44 -14.19 -20.24 0.23
CA LYS A 44 -15.18 -20.21 1.32
C LYS A 44 -15.53 -18.80 1.80
N ARG A 45 -15.29 -17.79 0.97
CA ARG A 45 -15.64 -16.37 1.19
C ARG A 45 -14.97 -15.73 2.40
N LEU A 46 -13.71 -16.08 2.67
CA LEU A 46 -12.91 -15.42 3.71
C LEU A 46 -12.92 -13.88 3.56
N LEU A 47 -12.80 -13.37 2.33
CA LEU A 47 -12.77 -11.94 2.04
C LEU A 47 -14.06 -11.21 2.46
N GLU A 48 -15.22 -11.87 2.32
CA GLU A 48 -16.50 -11.34 2.79
C GLU A 48 -16.50 -11.22 4.33
N GLU A 49 -16.05 -12.26 5.03
CA GLU A 49 -15.99 -12.26 6.49
C GLU A 49 -14.97 -11.26 7.05
N LEU A 50 -13.82 -11.09 6.37
CA LEU A 50 -12.83 -10.06 6.72
C LEU A 50 -13.38 -8.64 6.52
N SER A 51 -14.27 -8.42 5.55
CA SER A 51 -14.91 -7.11 5.39
C SER A 51 -15.71 -6.71 6.64
N TYR A 52 -16.44 -7.65 7.23
CA TYR A 52 -17.18 -7.44 8.49
C TYR A 52 -16.27 -7.31 9.72
N TRP A 53 -15.03 -7.78 9.64
CA TRP A 53 -14.01 -7.57 10.68
C TRP A 53 -13.33 -6.20 10.58
N LEU A 54 -13.46 -5.53 9.44
CA LEU A 54 -12.96 -4.17 9.25
C LEU A 54 -14.04 -3.15 9.59
N TYR A 55 -15.23 -3.30 9.01
CA TYR A 55 -16.27 -2.31 9.06
C TYR A 55 -17.65 -2.96 9.05
N ASP A 56 -18.50 -2.55 9.98
CA ASP A 56 -19.89 -2.97 10.00
C ASP A 56 -20.73 -1.92 9.26
N PHE A 57 -21.21 -2.32 8.07
CA PHE A 57 -22.04 -1.45 7.23
C PHE A 57 -23.45 -1.23 7.81
N GLY A 58 -23.94 -2.12 8.68
CA GLY A 58 -25.24 -1.98 9.33
C GLY A 58 -25.22 -0.86 10.37
N THR A 59 -24.22 -0.87 11.24
CA THR A 59 -24.02 0.16 12.28
C THR A 59 -23.25 1.39 11.78
N LYS A 60 -22.61 1.30 10.60
CA LYS A 60 -21.68 2.30 10.05
C LYS A 60 -20.49 2.59 10.97
N GLU A 61 -20.11 1.61 11.78
CA GLU A 61 -19.01 1.73 12.71
C GLU A 61 -17.86 0.77 12.37
N PRO A 62 -16.61 1.17 12.68
CA PRO A 62 -15.48 0.26 12.62
C PRO A 62 -15.63 -0.86 13.64
N ALA A 63 -15.19 -2.06 13.28
CA ALA A 63 -15.17 -3.18 14.20
C ALA A 63 -14.18 -2.95 15.38
N PRO A 64 -14.20 -3.79 16.44
CA PRO A 64 -13.19 -3.73 17.49
C PRO A 64 -11.75 -3.68 16.98
N TYR A 65 -10.91 -2.88 17.65
CA TYR A 65 -9.52 -2.61 17.22
C TYR A 65 -8.72 -3.88 16.86
N ALA A 66 -8.79 -4.90 17.72
CA ALA A 66 -8.06 -6.15 17.51
C ALA A 66 -8.45 -6.83 16.18
N LEU A 67 -9.75 -6.86 15.85
CA LEU A 67 -10.25 -7.45 14.61
C LEU A 67 -9.82 -6.65 13.39
N ARG A 68 -9.86 -5.33 13.46
CA ARG A 68 -9.43 -4.45 12.37
C ARG A 68 -7.97 -4.65 12.02
N THR A 69 -7.10 -4.59 13.03
CA THR A 69 -5.65 -4.76 12.83
C THR A 69 -5.34 -6.15 12.31
N ALA A 70 -5.95 -7.20 12.89
CA ALA A 70 -5.78 -8.57 12.42
C ALA A 70 -6.24 -8.77 10.97
N ALA A 71 -7.39 -8.22 10.59
CA ALA A 71 -7.92 -8.32 9.24
C ALA A 71 -7.01 -7.61 8.21
N LEU A 72 -6.52 -6.41 8.53
CA LEU A 72 -5.56 -5.71 7.66
C LEU A 72 -4.26 -6.50 7.50
N ASP A 73 -3.74 -7.10 8.57
CA ASP A 73 -2.52 -7.90 8.51
C ASP A 73 -2.69 -9.18 7.68
N ILE A 74 -3.82 -9.86 7.81
CA ILE A 74 -4.17 -11.01 6.97
C ILE A 74 -4.23 -10.59 5.50
N LEU A 75 -4.97 -9.52 5.18
CA LEU A 75 -5.13 -9.04 3.80
C LEU A 75 -3.80 -8.64 3.16
N LEU A 76 -2.87 -8.10 3.95
CA LEU A 76 -1.53 -7.75 3.46
C LEU A 76 -0.70 -8.97 3.07
N GLN A 77 -0.96 -10.12 3.64
CA GLN A 77 -0.21 -11.35 3.37
C GLN A 77 -0.82 -12.18 2.23
N LEU A 78 -2.06 -11.91 1.84
CA LEU A 78 -2.70 -12.64 0.75
C LEU A 78 -2.00 -12.33 -0.58
N PRO A 79 -1.63 -13.36 -1.37
CA PRO A 79 -1.12 -13.18 -2.71
C PRO A 79 -2.25 -12.71 -3.63
N LEU A 80 -2.00 -11.61 -4.35
CA LEU A 80 -2.92 -11.13 -5.39
C LEU A 80 -2.50 -11.62 -6.76
N GLU A 81 -3.47 -11.75 -7.65
CA GLU A 81 -3.24 -12.07 -9.05
C GLU A 81 -2.31 -11.03 -9.70
N GLY A 82 -1.31 -11.48 -10.46
CA GLY A 82 -0.29 -10.60 -11.05
C GLY A 82 0.83 -10.11 -10.10
N GLU A 83 0.81 -10.45 -8.81
CA GLU A 83 1.96 -10.21 -7.90
C GLU A 83 2.94 -11.39 -7.86
N ILE A 84 2.49 -12.60 -8.22
CA ILE A 84 3.34 -13.78 -8.28
C ILE A 84 3.96 -13.84 -9.68
N GLU A 85 5.29 -13.72 -9.76
CA GLU A 85 6.03 -14.01 -10.99
C GLU A 85 5.69 -15.43 -11.45
N VAL A 86 5.07 -15.55 -12.63
CA VAL A 86 4.83 -16.83 -13.28
C VAL A 86 6.20 -17.48 -13.47
N LYS A 87 6.50 -18.50 -12.66
CA LYS A 87 7.74 -19.24 -12.80
C LYS A 87 7.66 -20.03 -14.10
N THR A 88 8.34 -19.53 -15.13
CA THR A 88 8.56 -20.28 -16.35
C THR A 88 9.51 -21.43 -16.03
N ASN A 89 9.07 -22.65 -16.33
CA ASN A 89 9.94 -23.81 -16.18
C ASN A 89 11.09 -23.75 -17.18
N ARG A 90 12.15 -24.55 -16.98
CA ARG A 90 13.31 -24.66 -17.89
C ARG A 90 12.95 -25.01 -19.35
N ARG A 91 11.69 -25.39 -19.61
CA ARG A 91 11.15 -25.71 -20.95
C ARG A 91 10.41 -24.54 -21.61
N GLY A 92 10.35 -23.36 -20.98
CA GLY A 92 9.58 -22.23 -21.48
C GLY A 92 8.07 -22.40 -21.36
N GLU A 93 7.61 -23.49 -20.75
CA GLU A 93 6.21 -23.68 -20.36
C GLU A 93 5.96 -22.87 -19.09
N GLU A 94 4.97 -21.98 -19.17
CA GLU A 94 4.38 -21.35 -17.98
C GLU A 94 3.75 -22.47 -17.15
N ASP A 95 4.26 -22.71 -15.94
CA ASP A 95 3.57 -23.56 -14.97
C ASP A 95 2.32 -22.80 -14.53
N LEU A 96 1.24 -22.93 -15.30
CA LEU A 96 -0.12 -22.51 -14.97
C LEU A 96 -0.74 -23.43 -13.90
N THR A 97 0.07 -24.09 -13.08
CA THR A 97 -0.41 -24.89 -11.95
C THR A 97 -1.08 -23.95 -10.97
N ALA A 98 -2.40 -23.79 -11.15
CA ALA A 98 -3.41 -23.09 -10.36
C ALA A 98 -2.88 -21.89 -9.55
N PHE A 99 -3.19 -20.68 -9.99
CA PHE A 99 -3.04 -19.51 -9.14
C PHE A 99 -3.85 -19.71 -7.84
N HIS A 100 -3.15 -19.98 -6.73
CA HIS A 100 -3.74 -20.27 -5.42
C HIS A 100 -4.01 -19.01 -4.58
N GLY A 101 -4.17 -17.84 -5.22
CA GLY A 101 -4.32 -16.55 -4.56
C GLY A 101 -5.67 -15.89 -4.77
N VAL A 102 -5.74 -14.59 -4.48
CA VAL A 102 -6.96 -13.79 -4.64
C VAL A 102 -7.03 -13.18 -6.04
N THR A 103 -8.08 -13.52 -6.78
CA THR A 103 -8.31 -12.99 -8.14
C THR A 103 -9.01 -11.64 -8.13
N CYS A 104 -8.89 -10.92 -9.24
CA CYS A 104 -9.61 -9.66 -9.47
C CYS A 104 -11.12 -9.83 -9.34
N GLU A 105 -11.68 -10.93 -9.84
CA GLU A 105 -13.12 -11.24 -9.76
C GLU A 105 -13.58 -11.45 -8.31
N GLN A 106 -12.81 -12.18 -7.51
CA GLN A 106 -13.12 -12.42 -6.10
C GLN A 106 -13.08 -11.12 -5.27
N LEU A 107 -12.20 -10.18 -5.62
CA LEU A 107 -12.19 -8.85 -5.00
C LEU A 107 -13.39 -7.99 -5.44
N ARG A 108 -13.80 -8.05 -6.70
CA ARG A 108 -15.02 -7.34 -7.18
C ARG A 108 -16.30 -7.89 -6.56
N ALA A 109 -16.35 -9.20 -6.35
CA ALA A 109 -17.50 -9.87 -5.76
C ALA A 109 -17.72 -9.51 -4.28
N THR A 110 -16.73 -8.88 -3.63
CA THR A 110 -16.76 -8.57 -2.19
C THR A 110 -16.73 -7.07 -1.92
N SER A 111 -17.33 -6.65 -0.79
CA SER A 111 -17.32 -5.25 -0.34
C SER A 111 -16.03 -4.85 0.38
N ILE A 112 -14.95 -5.63 0.24
CA ILE A 112 -13.72 -5.46 1.00
C ILE A 112 -13.04 -4.11 0.71
N GLY A 113 -13.02 -3.68 -0.55
CA GLY A 113 -12.46 -2.38 -0.95
C GLY A 113 -13.24 -1.21 -0.34
N ALA A 114 -14.57 -1.32 -0.26
CA ALA A 114 -15.41 -0.33 0.39
C ALA A 114 -15.16 -0.27 1.90
N ALA A 115 -15.00 -1.44 2.55
CA ALA A 115 -14.73 -1.52 3.99
C ALA A 115 -13.37 -0.90 4.35
N ILE A 116 -12.32 -1.17 3.56
CA ILE A 116 -10.99 -0.59 3.75
C ILE A 116 -11.04 0.93 3.55
N ASN A 117 -11.76 1.41 2.53
CA ASN A 117 -11.88 2.85 2.29
C ASN A 117 -12.67 3.55 3.39
N ALA A 118 -13.78 2.97 3.86
CA ALA A 118 -14.55 3.49 4.99
C ALA A 118 -13.67 3.58 6.25
N LEU A 119 -12.87 2.54 6.51
CA LEU A 119 -11.96 2.49 7.64
C LEU A 119 -10.87 3.56 7.56
N ARG A 120 -10.27 3.75 6.37
CA ARG A 120 -9.27 4.79 6.12
C ARG A 120 -9.80 6.20 6.42
N MET A 121 -11.05 6.47 6.04
CA MET A 121 -11.70 7.77 6.21
C MET A 121 -12.21 8.01 7.63
N HIS A 122 -12.27 6.98 8.48
CA HIS A 122 -12.81 7.09 9.83
C HIS A 122 -11.91 7.95 10.73
N ALA A 123 -12.48 8.98 11.37
CA ALA A 123 -11.74 10.00 12.12
C ALA A 123 -10.92 9.44 13.30
N ASN A 124 -11.41 8.40 13.97
CA ASN A 124 -10.78 7.81 15.16
C ASN A 124 -9.92 6.56 14.85
N GLU A 125 -9.57 6.32 13.59
CA GLU A 125 -8.67 5.21 13.22
C GLU A 125 -7.20 5.53 13.52
N LEU A 126 -6.46 4.49 13.94
CA LEU A 126 -5.04 4.57 14.23
C LEU A 126 -4.24 4.82 12.94
N LYS A 127 -3.20 5.67 13.01
CA LYS A 127 -2.35 6.02 11.86
C LYS A 127 -1.73 4.79 11.19
N SER A 128 -1.32 3.78 11.97
CA SER A 128 -0.76 2.52 11.46
C SER A 128 -1.77 1.70 10.67
N ASN A 129 -3.04 1.64 11.10
CA ASN A 129 -4.08 0.97 10.35
C ASN A 129 -4.43 1.75 9.07
N ARG A 130 -4.43 3.09 9.13
CA ARG A 130 -4.64 3.93 7.94
C ARG A 130 -3.57 3.72 6.88
N SER A 131 -2.29 3.62 7.26
CA SER A 131 -1.22 3.36 6.29
C SER A 131 -1.36 1.98 5.65
N LYS A 132 -1.72 0.95 6.43
CA LYS A 132 -2.06 -0.39 5.89
C LYS A 132 -3.23 -0.33 4.90
N CYS A 133 -4.28 0.44 5.21
CA CYS A 133 -5.42 0.64 4.31
C CYS A 133 -5.00 1.30 2.99
N VAL A 134 -4.17 2.34 3.04
CA VAL A 134 -3.65 3.01 1.83
C VAL A 134 -2.85 2.03 0.98
N LEU A 135 -1.98 1.24 1.59
CA LEU A 135 -1.16 0.25 0.88
C LEU A 135 -2.02 -0.84 0.23
N LEU A 136 -3.02 -1.36 0.94
CA LEU A 136 -3.97 -2.34 0.39
C LEU A 136 -4.78 -1.77 -0.79
N LEU A 137 -5.28 -0.54 -0.67
CA LEU A 137 -5.99 0.11 -1.77
C LEU A 137 -5.10 0.31 -3.00
N GLN A 138 -3.82 0.68 -2.81
CA GLN A 138 -2.86 0.76 -3.90
C GLN A 138 -2.62 -0.60 -4.57
N ARG A 139 -2.46 -1.67 -3.78
CA ARG A 139 -2.31 -3.04 -4.29
C ARG A 139 -3.55 -3.47 -5.10
N PHE A 140 -4.74 -3.24 -4.57
CA PHE A 140 -5.99 -3.57 -5.27
C PHE A 140 -6.16 -2.73 -6.55
N SER A 141 -5.81 -1.45 -6.54
CA SER A 141 -5.84 -0.62 -7.75
C SER A 141 -4.89 -1.13 -8.83
N ARG A 142 -3.67 -1.57 -8.48
CA ARG A 142 -2.73 -2.15 -9.44
C ARG A 142 -3.29 -3.41 -10.09
N LEU A 143 -3.92 -4.27 -9.31
CA LEU A 143 -4.59 -5.47 -9.83
C LEU A 143 -5.71 -5.10 -10.83
N PHE A 144 -6.52 -4.08 -10.53
CA PHE A 144 -7.56 -3.64 -11.45
C PHE A 144 -7.02 -2.99 -12.73
N SER A 145 -5.88 -2.32 -12.67
CA SER A 145 -5.22 -1.69 -13.82
C SER A 145 -4.36 -2.64 -14.65
N GLY A 146 -3.84 -3.72 -14.05
CA GLY A 146 -2.96 -4.70 -14.70
C GLY A 146 -3.67 -5.81 -15.48
N GLY A 147 -5.00 -5.84 -15.49
CA GLY A 147 -5.80 -6.77 -16.31
C GLY A 147 -5.89 -6.40 -17.80
N GLY A 148 -5.14 -5.39 -18.24
CA GLY A 148 -4.99 -4.99 -19.64
C GLY A 148 -3.52 -4.84 -19.98
N ASP A 149 -3.00 -5.81 -20.71
CA ASP A 149 -1.74 -5.81 -21.45
C ASP A 149 -0.46 -5.39 -20.71
N ALA A 150 0.46 -6.36 -20.61
CA ALA A 150 1.88 -6.19 -20.26
C ALA A 150 2.66 -5.22 -21.18
N HIS A 151 1.98 -4.46 -22.05
CA HIS A 151 2.54 -3.34 -22.82
C HIS A 151 2.33 -1.97 -22.14
N ALA A 152 1.48 -1.87 -21.11
CA ALA A 152 1.33 -0.63 -20.34
C ALA A 152 2.40 -0.44 -19.25
N ALA A 153 3.27 -1.42 -19.01
CA ALA A 153 4.35 -1.29 -18.03
C ALA A 153 5.43 -0.26 -18.45
N ALA A 154 5.59 -0.01 -19.76
CA ALA A 154 6.48 1.03 -20.26
C ALA A 154 5.86 2.44 -20.17
N ASP A 155 4.54 2.57 -20.33
CA ASP A 155 3.83 3.85 -20.24
C ASP A 155 3.35 4.22 -18.82
N ALA A 156 3.30 3.25 -17.89
CA ALA A 156 3.03 3.48 -16.48
C ALA A 156 4.18 4.23 -15.76
N ALA A 157 5.37 4.31 -16.36
CA ALA A 157 6.42 5.23 -15.91
C ALA A 157 6.03 6.71 -16.13
N THR A 158 5.03 6.98 -16.97
CA THR A 158 4.58 8.34 -17.34
C THR A 158 3.27 8.74 -16.66
N ILE A 159 2.48 7.80 -16.17
CA ILE A 159 1.25 8.10 -15.43
C ILE A 159 1.61 8.37 -13.97
N ARG A 160 1.98 9.63 -13.70
CA ARG A 160 2.11 10.15 -12.33
C ARG A 160 0.85 9.78 -11.55
N PRO A 161 0.94 9.04 -10.43
CA PRO A 161 -0.21 8.79 -9.59
C PRO A 161 -0.73 10.14 -9.08
N THR A 162 -1.90 10.55 -9.54
CA THR A 162 -2.56 11.79 -9.08
C THR A 162 -3.07 11.55 -7.66
N TRP A 163 -2.19 11.79 -6.70
CA TRP A 163 -2.53 11.82 -5.29
C TRP A 163 -3.58 12.92 -5.05
N ARG A 164 -4.76 12.54 -4.55
CA ARG A 164 -5.82 13.49 -4.15
C ARG A 164 -5.42 14.40 -2.97
N TYR A 165 -4.21 14.25 -2.43
CA TYR A 165 -3.62 15.09 -1.39
C TYR A 165 -2.54 16.06 -1.89
N GLN A 166 -2.42 16.28 -3.21
CA GLN A 166 -1.53 17.30 -3.78
C GLN A 166 -1.90 18.76 -3.39
N ARG A 167 -2.87 18.95 -2.49
CA ARG A 167 -3.33 20.26 -2.00
C ARG A 167 -2.93 20.57 -0.56
N ASP A 168 -2.27 19.65 0.15
CA ASP A 168 -1.80 19.92 1.51
C ASP A 168 -0.29 20.23 1.50
N PRO A 169 0.11 21.53 1.58
CA PRO A 169 1.52 21.93 1.51
C PRO A 169 2.33 21.50 2.75
N THR A 170 1.70 20.84 3.72
CA THR A 170 2.35 20.39 4.96
C THR A 170 2.78 18.92 4.94
N ILE A 171 2.39 18.15 3.91
CA ILE A 171 2.65 16.72 3.83
C ILE A 171 3.49 16.42 2.59
N ALA A 172 4.80 16.26 2.78
CA ALA A 172 5.69 15.84 1.70
C ALA A 172 5.49 14.35 1.39
N SER A 173 5.40 14.03 0.10
CA SER A 173 5.43 12.64 -0.36
C SER A 173 6.79 12.00 -0.03
N PRO A 174 6.85 10.69 0.31
CA PRO A 174 8.11 9.99 0.61
C PRO A 174 9.15 10.01 -0.52
N PHE A 175 8.74 10.39 -1.73
CA PHE A 175 9.56 10.43 -2.93
C PHE A 175 9.71 11.84 -3.51
N GLU A 176 9.22 12.87 -2.83
CA GLU A 176 9.30 14.24 -3.29
C GLU A 176 10.55 14.90 -2.71
N VAL A 177 11.46 15.29 -3.61
CA VAL A 177 12.66 16.06 -3.26
C VAL A 177 12.19 17.44 -2.80
N ILE A 178 12.11 17.64 -1.48
CA ILE A 178 11.77 18.93 -0.90
C ILE A 178 13.00 19.83 -1.09
N PRO A 179 12.88 20.94 -1.82
CA PRO A 179 13.99 21.88 -1.92
C PRO A 179 14.32 22.41 -0.54
N THR A 180 15.59 22.42 -0.18
CA THR A 180 16.04 22.93 1.12
C THR A 180 15.63 24.40 1.27
N SER A 181 15.44 24.87 2.51
CA SER A 181 15.03 26.27 2.77
C SER A 181 15.98 27.30 2.14
N SER A 182 17.26 26.95 2.01
CA SER A 182 18.27 27.70 1.27
C SER A 182 18.03 27.73 -0.24
N GLU A 183 17.58 26.64 -0.86
CA GLU A 183 17.25 26.58 -2.30
C GLU A 183 16.01 27.43 -2.63
N VAL A 184 14.98 27.38 -1.79
CA VAL A 184 13.77 28.19 -1.98
C VAL A 184 14.10 29.68 -1.82
N PHE A 185 14.94 30.03 -0.84
CA PHE A 185 15.40 31.40 -0.64
C PHE A 185 16.26 31.90 -1.81
N MET A 186 17.26 31.12 -2.25
CA MET A 186 18.12 31.50 -3.36
C MET A 186 17.35 31.65 -4.68
N ARG A 187 16.38 30.77 -4.99
CA ARG A 187 15.49 30.94 -6.16
C ARG A 187 14.63 32.19 -6.10
N ARG A 188 14.30 32.67 -4.89
CA ARG A 188 13.49 33.87 -4.71
C ARG A 188 14.32 35.15 -4.85
N VAL A 189 15.59 35.11 -4.44
CA VAL A 189 16.51 36.26 -4.45
C VAL A 189 17.28 36.38 -5.77
N MET A 190 17.52 35.26 -6.46
CA MET A 190 18.28 35.20 -7.72
C MET A 190 17.37 35.10 -8.94
N LYS A 191 16.37 35.99 -9.05
CA LYS A 191 15.62 36.16 -10.30
C LYS A 191 16.19 37.37 -11.05
N PRO A 192 16.84 37.16 -12.21
CA PRO A 192 17.28 38.27 -13.05
C PRO A 192 16.07 39.12 -13.45
N ASP A 193 16.25 40.44 -13.44
CA ASP A 193 15.21 41.37 -13.89
C ASP A 193 14.97 41.16 -15.40
N PRO A 194 13.75 40.83 -15.83
CA PRO A 194 13.45 40.56 -17.23
C PRO A 194 13.62 41.79 -18.15
N MET A 195 13.73 43.00 -17.60
CA MET A 195 13.89 44.23 -18.38
C MET A 195 15.33 44.74 -18.45
N ASP A 196 16.27 44.14 -17.72
CA ASP A 196 17.70 44.51 -17.76
C ASP A 196 18.53 43.37 -18.38
N PRO A 197 19.09 43.55 -19.59
CA PRO A 197 19.88 42.53 -20.29
C PRO A 197 21.22 42.21 -19.60
N THR A 198 21.66 43.02 -18.63
CA THR A 198 22.91 42.80 -17.88
C THR A 198 22.68 42.16 -16.51
N SER A 199 21.43 41.96 -16.10
CA SER A 199 21.06 41.40 -14.79
C SER A 199 21.67 40.01 -14.53
N TYR A 200 21.91 39.22 -15.59
CA TYR A 200 22.52 37.90 -15.52
C TYR A 200 24.00 37.91 -15.09
N ASN A 201 24.72 39.04 -15.25
CA ASN A 201 26.15 39.12 -14.93
C ASN A 201 26.43 39.30 -13.43
N ASN A 202 25.42 39.70 -12.64
CA ASN A 202 25.56 39.93 -11.20
C ASN A 202 25.29 38.67 -10.36
N TYR A 203 24.88 37.56 -10.99
CA TYR A 203 24.62 36.29 -10.33
C TYR A 203 25.74 35.30 -10.67
N LEU A 204 26.24 34.60 -9.65
CA LEU A 204 27.18 33.49 -9.84
C LEU A 204 26.56 32.43 -10.76
N PRO A 205 27.35 31.74 -11.61
CA PRO A 205 26.83 30.70 -12.49
C PRO A 205 26.06 29.67 -11.68
N TRP A 206 24.79 29.47 -12.04
CA TRP A 206 23.92 28.50 -11.41
C TRP A 206 24.41 27.09 -11.76
N HIS A 207 24.99 26.42 -10.77
CA HIS A 207 25.24 24.99 -10.84
C HIS A 207 24.19 24.30 -9.97
N THR A 208 23.40 23.41 -10.56
CA THR A 208 22.70 22.39 -9.77
C THR A 208 23.76 21.55 -9.10
N ARG A 209 23.82 21.57 -7.76
CA ARG A 209 24.60 20.55 -7.04
C ARG A 209 24.05 19.18 -7.44
N ALA A 210 24.94 18.20 -7.60
CA ALA A 210 24.55 16.82 -7.88
C ALA A 210 23.51 16.38 -6.85
N GLU A 211 22.35 15.95 -7.35
CA GLU A 211 21.22 15.51 -6.53
C GLU A 211 21.68 14.40 -5.60
N THR A 212 21.82 14.70 -4.31
CA THR A 212 22.18 13.69 -3.32
C THR A 212 20.89 13.07 -2.82
N ILE A 213 20.54 11.91 -3.36
CA ILE A 213 19.39 11.12 -2.92
C ILE A 213 19.71 10.59 -1.51
N MET A 214 19.30 11.32 -0.47
CA MET A 214 19.39 10.84 0.90
C MET A 214 18.23 9.89 1.17
N ASN A 215 18.47 8.60 0.99
CA ASN A 215 17.62 7.59 1.62
C ASN A 215 17.79 7.72 3.14
N LEU A 216 16.69 7.73 3.90
CA LEU A 216 16.68 7.66 5.38
C LEU A 216 17.25 6.34 5.93
N SER A 217 17.95 5.56 5.11
CA SER A 217 18.62 4.30 5.41
C SER A 217 20.09 4.35 4.99
N GLY A 218 20.85 5.31 5.52
CA GLY A 218 22.32 5.33 5.41
C GLY A 218 22.86 5.70 4.03
N ASP A 219 24.10 6.19 4.04
CA ASP A 219 24.80 6.73 2.88
C ASP A 219 25.20 5.60 1.91
N LEU A 220 24.71 5.66 0.67
CA LEU A 220 24.96 4.66 -0.38
C LEU A 220 26.45 4.56 -0.76
N GLY A 221 27.22 5.62 -0.54
CA GLY A 221 28.67 5.62 -0.77
C GLY A 221 29.41 4.58 0.07
N SER A 222 29.01 4.44 1.34
CA SER A 222 29.63 3.48 2.28
C SER A 222 29.40 2.00 1.93
N ARG A 223 28.39 1.70 1.11
CA ARG A 223 28.06 0.33 0.67
C ARG A 223 28.72 -0.04 -0.66
N LEU A 224 29.07 0.95 -1.47
CA LEU A 224 29.81 0.73 -2.72
C LEU A 224 31.30 0.46 -2.44
N GLU A 225 31.89 1.12 -1.45
CA GLU A 225 33.28 0.87 -1.04
C GLU A 225 33.47 -0.52 -0.39
N GLN A 226 32.44 -1.10 0.22
CA GLN A 226 32.50 -2.44 0.80
C GLN A 226 32.45 -3.60 -0.22
N ASN A 227 32.19 -3.31 -1.50
CA ASN A 227 32.08 -4.33 -2.56
C ASN A 227 33.12 -4.14 -3.69
N ALA A 228 34.15 -3.33 -3.48
CA ALA A 228 35.27 -3.27 -4.43
C ALA A 228 36.06 -4.59 -4.34
N PRO A 229 36.29 -5.31 -5.46
CA PRO A 229 37.12 -6.51 -5.45
C PRO A 229 38.56 -6.11 -5.16
N GLU A 230 39.18 -6.77 -4.18
CA GLU A 230 40.62 -6.70 -3.94
C GLU A 230 41.35 -7.11 -5.22
N HIS A 231 42.05 -6.15 -5.82
CA HIS A 231 43.04 -6.44 -6.85
C HIS A 231 44.29 -6.97 -6.13
N ASP A 232 44.50 -8.28 -6.22
CA ASP A 232 45.78 -8.91 -5.93
C ASP A 232 46.83 -8.42 -6.94
N ASP A 233 47.87 -7.77 -6.42
CA ASP A 233 49.22 -7.72 -7.00
C ASP A 233 50.22 -8.22 -5.95
#